data_AF-A0A5Y2SJN7-F1
#
_entry.id   AF-A0A5Y2SJN7-F1
#
_cell.length_a   1.000
_cell.length_b   1.000
_cell.length_c   1.000
_cell.angle_alpha   90.00
_cell.angle_beta   90.00
_cell.angle_gamma   90.00
#
_symmetry.space_group_name_H-M   'P 1'
#
loop_
_entity.id
_entity.type
_entity.pdbx_description
1 polymer ?
#
loop_
_entity_poly.entity_id
_entity_poly.type
_entity_poly.pdbx_seq_one_letter_code
_entity_poly.pdbx_strand_id
1 'polypeptide(L)' 'MTTITRLVALITLFVIPAAMAADTPHCVVKEEWPLIITQCDDGTVTVANASKSKASVCRKGEDCMEISL' A
#
# COMPACT_ATOMS: atom_id res chain seq x y z
N MET A 1 9.49 14.80 -43.64
CA MET A 1 9.21 13.86 -42.53
C MET A 1 10.22 14.11 -41.42
N THR A 2 10.12 15.22 -40.66
CA THR A 2 11.26 15.61 -39.80
C THR A 2 10.92 16.44 -38.55
N THR A 3 9.76 17.12 -38.49
CA THR A 3 9.41 17.97 -37.32
C THR A 3 8.31 17.37 -36.46
N ILE A 4 7.23 16.87 -37.08
CA ILE A 4 6.07 16.29 -36.37
C ILE A 4 6.47 15.03 -35.59
N THR A 5 7.30 14.17 -36.16
CA THR A 5 7.78 12.93 -35.52
C THR A 5 8.64 13.19 -34.28
N ARG A 6 9.35 14.32 -34.23
CA ARG A 6 10.18 14.71 -33.07
C ARG A 6 9.33 15.25 -31.92
N LEU A 7 8.25 15.98 -32.21
CA LEU A 7 7.34 16.51 -31.18
C LEU A 7 6.56 15.38 -30.49
N VAL A 8 6.08 14.40 -31.27
CA VAL A 8 5.35 13.24 -30.71
C VAL A 8 6.25 12.41 -29.79
N ALA A 9 7.53 12.23 -30.15
CA ALA A 9 8.51 11.52 -29.32
C ALA A 9 8.81 12.24 -27.98
N LEU A 10 8.81 13.58 -27.98
CA LEU A 10 8.99 14.37 -26.76
C LEU A 10 7.76 14.29 -25.84
N ILE A 11 6.55 14.30 -26.38
CA ILE A 11 5.32 14.19 -25.58
C ILE A 11 5.21 12.79 -24.94
N THR A 12 5.60 11.73 -25.64
CA THR A 12 5.62 10.38 -25.06
C THR A 12 6.63 10.21 -23.91
N LEU A 13 7.66 11.06 -23.83
CA LEU A 13 8.66 11.00 -22.76
C LEU A 13 8.15 11.56 -21.42
N PHE A 14 7.08 12.37 -21.44
CA PHE A 14 6.47 12.98 -20.25
C PHE A 14 5.19 12.26 -19.77
N VAL A 15 4.80 11.15 -20.42
CA VAL A 15 3.54 10.43 -20.15
C VAL A 15 3.73 9.20 -19.26
N ILE A 16 4.89 9.02 -18.62
CA ILE A 16 5.18 7.85 -17.79
C ILE A 16 5.78 8.30 -16.43
N PRO A 17 5.26 7.90 -15.26
CA PRO A 17 3.88 7.54 -14.92
C PRO A 17 3.46 8.28 -13.63
N ALA A 18 2.69 9.35 -13.72
CA ALA A 18 2.04 9.95 -12.53
C ALA A 18 1.05 8.97 -11.83
N ALA A 19 0.78 7.81 -12.46
CA ALA A 19 -0.12 6.77 -11.98
C ALA A 19 0.51 5.73 -11.04
N MET A 20 1.85 5.75 -10.80
CA MET A 20 2.51 4.77 -9.91
C MET A 20 2.84 5.31 -8.52
N ALA A 21 2.52 6.57 -8.26
CA ALA A 21 2.35 7.07 -6.89
C ALA A 21 0.87 6.95 -6.53
N ALA A 22 0.30 5.74 -6.67
CA ALA A 22 -0.89 5.43 -5.91
C ALA A 22 -0.44 5.53 -4.45
N ASP A 23 -0.99 6.49 -3.70
CA ASP A 23 -0.68 6.76 -2.31
C ASP A 23 -0.67 5.46 -1.50
N THR A 24 0.50 4.82 -1.37
CA THR A 24 0.68 3.74 -0.42
C THR A 24 0.55 4.40 0.94
N PRO A 25 -0.49 4.07 1.72
CA PRO A 25 -0.69 4.74 2.99
C PRO A 25 0.56 4.53 3.83
N HIS A 26 1.02 5.60 4.48
CA HIS A 26 2.18 5.49 5.36
C HIS A 26 1.79 4.56 6.52
N CYS A 27 2.57 3.51 6.73
CA CYS A 27 2.32 2.50 7.75
C CYS A 27 3.48 2.43 8.74
N VAL A 28 3.15 2.36 10.02
CA VAL A 28 4.10 2.15 11.12
C VAL A 28 3.91 0.74 11.67
N VAL A 29 5.01 0.02 11.83
CA VAL A 29 5.04 -1.33 12.41
C VAL A 29 5.63 -1.26 13.82
N LYS A 30 4.95 -1.90 14.77
CA LYS A 30 5.45 -2.16 16.12
C LYS A 30 5.48 -3.66 16.37
N GLU A 31 6.64 -4.17 16.72
CA GLU A 31 6.86 -5.60 16.96
C GLU A 31 7.05 -5.84 18.46
N GLU A 32 6.27 -6.76 19.02
CA GLU A 32 6.38 -7.24 20.39
C GLU A 32 5.99 -8.72 20.42
N TRP A 33 6.99 -9.61 20.37
CA TRP A 33 6.77 -11.06 20.23
C TRP A 33 5.74 -11.59 21.28
N PRO A 34 4.63 -12.27 20.90
CA PRO A 34 4.34 -12.84 19.59
C PRO A 34 3.58 -11.99 18.56
N LEU A 35 3.39 -10.71 18.87
CA LEU A 35 2.54 -9.79 18.15
C LEU A 35 3.32 -8.86 17.22
N ILE A 36 2.77 -8.63 16.04
CA ILE A 36 3.23 -7.62 15.08
C ILE A 36 2.02 -6.74 14.79
N ILE A 37 2.12 -5.45 15.11
CA ILE A 37 1.05 -4.48 14.96
C ILE A 37 1.43 -3.49 13.88
N THR A 38 0.66 -3.43 12.80
CA THR A 38 0.84 -2.47 11.71
C THR A 38 -0.33 -1.49 11.71
N GLN A 39 -0.06 -0.20 11.73
CA GLN A 39 -1.07 0.86 11.64
C GLN A 39 -0.76 1.74 10.44
N CYS A 40 -1.76 2.02 9.63
CA CYS A 40 -1.64 2.83 8.43
C CYS A 40 -2.51 4.09 8.52
N ASP A 41 -2.10 5.18 7.85
CA ASP A 41 -2.79 6.48 7.90
C ASP A 41 -4.22 6.46 7.30
N ASP A 42 -4.54 5.43 6.51
CA ASP A 42 -5.90 5.16 6.01
C ASP A 42 -6.87 4.68 7.11
N GLY A 43 -6.36 4.43 8.32
CA GLY A 43 -7.11 3.90 9.45
C GLY A 43 -7.14 2.36 9.50
N THR A 44 -6.37 1.67 8.65
CA THR A 44 -6.19 0.22 8.72
C THR A 44 -5.25 -0.13 9.86
N VAL A 45 -5.65 -1.08 10.71
CA VAL A 45 -4.85 -1.66 11.78
C VAL A 45 -4.80 -3.18 11.59
N THR A 46 -3.59 -3.73 11.51
CA THR A 46 -3.36 -5.17 11.46
C THR A 46 -2.64 -5.61 12.73
N VAL A 47 -3.18 -6.63 13.39
CA VAL A 47 -2.55 -7.30 14.54
C VAL A 47 -2.29 -8.75 14.16
N ALA A 48 -1.06 -9.06 13.80
CA ALA A 48 -0.61 -10.41 13.50
C ALA A 48 -0.05 -11.07 14.76
N ASN A 49 -0.41 -12.33 15.00
CA ASN A 49 0.16 -13.18 16.03
C ASN A 49 0.91 -14.33 15.35
N ALA A 50 2.24 -14.23 15.26
CA ALA A 50 3.02 -15.23 14.54
C ALA A 50 3.12 -16.56 15.28
N SER A 51 2.84 -16.61 16.59
CA SER A 51 2.77 -17.87 17.33
C SER A 51 1.51 -18.68 16.99
N LYS A 52 0.45 -18.02 16.53
CA LYS A 52 -0.83 -18.65 16.20
C LYS A 52 -1.09 -18.73 14.69
N SER A 53 -0.18 -18.20 13.87
CA SER A 53 -0.35 -18.03 12.41
C SER A 53 -1.70 -17.39 12.04
N LYS A 54 -2.06 -16.34 12.79
CA LYS A 54 -3.31 -15.59 12.59
C LYS A 54 -3.05 -14.09 12.59
N ALA A 55 -3.86 -13.33 11.87
CA ALA A 55 -3.90 -11.88 11.97
C ALA A 55 -5.33 -11.38 12.06
N SER A 56 -5.53 -10.28 12.77
CA SER A 56 -6.77 -9.52 12.75
C SER A 56 -6.55 -8.22 11.98
N VAL A 57 -7.37 -7.97 10.98
CA VAL A 57 -7.33 -6.76 10.15
C VAL A 57 -8.59 -5.96 10.44
N CYS A 58 -8.42 -4.77 10.98
CA CYS A 58 -9.49 -3.81 11.25
C CYS A 58 -9.34 -2.65 10.27
N ARG A 59 -10.44 -2.29 9.60
CA ARG A 59 -10.50 -1.07 8.78
C ARG A 59 -11.49 -0.09 9.38
N LYS A 60 -11.24 1.20 9.20
CA LYS A 60 -12.14 2.25 9.68
C LYS A 60 -13.53 2.08 9.05
N GLY A 61 -14.54 1.88 9.90
CA GLY A 61 -15.94 1.73 9.47
C GLY A 61 -16.36 0.31 9.07
N GLU A 62 -15.45 -0.66 9.17
CA GLU A 62 -15.73 -2.09 8.97
C GLU A 62 -15.46 -2.88 10.26
N ASP A 63 -16.08 -4.05 10.40
CA ASP A 63 -15.75 -4.97 11.49
C ASP A 63 -14.36 -5.57 11.28
N CYS A 64 -13.66 -5.86 12.37
CA CYS A 64 -12.36 -6.54 12.31
C CYS A 64 -12.53 -7.97 11.81
N MET A 65 -11.73 -8.34 10.81
CA MET A 65 -11.70 -9.69 10.26
C MET A 65 -10.47 -10.46 10.73
N GLU A 66 -10.66 -11.71 11.12
CA GLU A 66 -9.54 -12.62 11.37
C GLU A 66 -9.17 -13.38 10.08
N ILE A 67 -7.87 -13.47 9.80
CA ILE A 67 -7.29 -14.20 8.68
C ILE A 67 -6.20 -15.15 9.20
N SER A 68 -6.02 -16.27 8.50
CA SER A 68 -4.84 -17.13 8.67
C SER A 68 -3.65 -16.53 7.92
N LEU A 69 -2.45 -16.65 8.49
CA LEU A 69 -1.18 -16.22 7.90
C LEU A 69 -0.45 -17.38 7.22
#